data_AF-A0A7Y8HSS0-F1
#
_entry.id   AF-A0A7Y8HSS0-F1
#
_cell.length_a   1.000
_cell.length_b   1.000
_cell.length_c   1.000
_cell.angle_alpha   90.00
_cell.angle_beta   90.00
_cell.angle_gamma   90.00
#
_symmetry.space_group_name_H-M   'P 1'
#
loop_
_entity.id
_entity.type
_entity.pdbx_description
1 polymer ?
#
loop_
_entity_poly.entity_id
_entity_poly.type
_entity_poly.pdbx_seq_one_letter_code
_entity_poly.pdbx_strand_id
1 'polypeptide(L)' 'MEMSQKGFFGLAVAAFESRMATEMARLIERYGGRPFVAPALREIPMQDNAAALRFG' A
#
# COMPACT_ATOMS: atom_id res chain seq x y z
N MET A 1 29.38 6.18 14.05
CA MET A 1 27.92 6.43 13.99
C MET A 1 27.39 5.54 12.87
N GLU A 2 26.78 4.40 13.20
CA GLU A 2 26.31 3.47 12.18
C GLU A 2 25.06 4.05 11.53
N MET A 3 25.25 4.64 10.35
CA MET A 3 24.13 5.08 9.53
C MET A 3 23.48 3.82 8.97
N SER A 4 22.44 3.32 9.65
CA SER A 4 21.58 2.28 9.08
C SER A 4 21.21 2.76 7.68
N GLN A 5 21.73 2.11 6.65
CA GLN A 5 21.37 2.43 5.29
C GLN A 5 19.85 2.16 5.23
N LYS A 6 19.03 3.22 5.11
CA LYS A 6 17.57 3.08 5.09
C LYS A 6 17.12 3.15 3.64
N GLY A 7 16.39 2.15 3.18
CA GLY A 7 15.84 2.08 1.83
C GLY A 7 15.71 0.65 1.32
N PHE A 8 15.33 0.52 0.06
CA PHE A 8 15.13 -0.77 -0.60
C PHE A 8 16.32 -1.20 -1.47
N PHE A 9 17.37 -0.39 -1.61
CA PHE A 9 18.64 -0.78 -2.28
C PHE A 9 18.48 -1.35 -3.70
N GLY A 10 17.53 -0.85 -4.46
CA GLY A 10 17.21 -1.34 -5.80
C GLY A 10 16.47 -2.68 -5.80
N LEU A 11 16.00 -3.19 -4.65
CA LEU A 11 15.21 -4.42 -4.58
C LEU A 11 13.84 -4.22 -5.23
N ALA A 12 13.31 -5.30 -5.80
CA ALA A 12 11.91 -5.35 -6.21
C ALA A 12 11.01 -5.47 -4.97
N VAL A 13 9.97 -4.64 -4.89
CA VAL A 13 9.04 -4.58 -3.76
C VAL A 13 7.63 -4.81 -4.26
N ALA A 14 7.01 -5.91 -3.82
CA ALA A 14 5.61 -6.19 -4.12
C ALA A 14 4.69 -5.34 -3.22
N ALA A 15 3.73 -4.64 -3.84
CA ALA A 15 2.72 -3.84 -3.16
C ALA A 15 1.32 -4.34 -3.52
N PHE A 16 0.54 -4.71 -2.52
CA PHE A 16 -0.82 -5.24 -2.70
C PHE A 16 -1.94 -4.21 -2.53
N GLU A 17 -1.57 -2.96 -2.21
CA GLU A 17 -2.52 -1.88 -1.98
C GLU A 17 -3.20 -1.46 -3.30
N SER A 18 -4.52 -1.34 -3.24
CA SER A 18 -5.35 -1.16 -4.43
C SER A 18 -5.83 0.27 -4.59
N ARG A 19 -6.24 0.95 -3.50
CA ARG A 19 -6.72 2.34 -3.58
C ARG A 19 -5.61 3.33 -3.88
N MET A 20 -4.48 3.12 -3.23
CA MET A 20 -3.33 4.04 -3.27
C MET A 20 -2.15 3.43 -4.03
N ALA A 21 -2.41 2.53 -4.98
CA ALA A 21 -1.39 1.85 -5.77
C ALA A 21 -0.31 2.80 -6.33
N THR A 22 -0.73 3.93 -6.91
CA THR A 22 0.16 4.95 -7.49
C THR A 22 1.04 5.62 -6.42
N GLU A 23 0.47 5.99 -5.28
CA GLU A 23 1.23 6.62 -4.19
C GLU A 23 2.19 5.62 -3.53
N MET A 24 1.79 4.35 -3.42
CA MET A 24 2.63 3.28 -2.92
C MET A 24 3.83 3.03 -3.83
N ALA A 25 3.63 3.02 -5.15
CA ALA A 25 4.71 2.90 -6.12
C ALA A 25 5.72 4.06 -6.00
N ARG A 26 5.24 5.31 -5.91
CA ARG A 26 6.08 6.50 -5.72
C ARG A 26 6.89 6.43 -4.42
N LEU A 27 6.29 5.93 -3.34
CA LEU A 27 6.98 5.78 -2.07
C LEU A 27 8.13 4.77 -2.19
N ILE A 28 7.88 3.62 -2.83
CA ILE A 28 8.90 2.59 -3.07
C ILE A 28 10.06 3.16 -3.89
N GLU A 29 9.77 3.86 -4.99
CA GLU A 29 10.79 4.52 -5.82
C GLU A 29 11.60 5.55 -5.04
N ARG A 30 10.94 6.35 -4.20
CA ARG A 30 11.59 7.35 -3.34
C ARG A 30 12.59 6.74 -2.37
N TYR A 31 12.35 5.52 -1.91
CA TYR A 31 13.26 4.76 -1.06
C TYR A 31 14.21 3.84 -1.86
N GLY A 32 14.31 4.05 -3.17
CA GLY A 32 15.25 3.37 -4.05
C GLY A 32 14.83 1.93 -4.38
N GLY A 33 13.56 1.57 -4.26
CA GLY A 33 13.03 0.27 -4.67
C GLY A 33 12.47 0.27 -6.08
N ARG A 34 12.24 -0.92 -6.64
CA ARG A 34 11.47 -1.12 -7.87
C ARG A 34 10.08 -1.63 -7.52
N PRO A 35 9.01 -0.85 -7.68
CA PRO A 35 7.68 -1.28 -7.30
C PRO A 35 7.12 -2.35 -8.24
N PHE A 36 6.42 -3.31 -7.66
CA PHE A 36 5.58 -4.28 -8.35
C PHE A 36 4.19 -4.24 -7.72
N VAL A 37 3.28 -3.48 -8.32
CA VAL A 37 1.91 -3.35 -7.82
C VAL A 37 1.08 -4.54 -8.30
N ALA A 38 0.60 -5.35 -7.36
CA ALA A 38 -0.27 -6.49 -7.61
C ALA A 38 -1.52 -6.34 -6.73
N PRO A 39 -2.57 -5.64 -7.18
CA PRO A 39 -3.77 -5.40 -6.38
C PRO A 39 -4.39 -6.73 -5.95
N ALA A 40 -4.39 -7.03 -4.65
CA ALA A 40 -4.92 -8.29 -4.13
C ALA A 40 -6.40 -8.20 -3.72
N LEU A 41 -6.92 -6.97 -3.59
CA LEU A 41 -8.25 -6.67 -3.10
C LEU A 41 -8.96 -5.71 -4.04
N ARG A 42 -10.29 -5.84 -4.12
CA ARG A 42 -11.15 -4.88 -4.83
C ARG A 42 -12.20 -4.40 -3.85
N GLU A 43 -12.31 -3.09 -3.69
CA GLU A 43 -13.43 -2.53 -2.94
C GLU A 43 -14.74 -2.76 -3.68
N ILE A 44 -15.74 -3.24 -2.95
CA ILE A 44 -17.10 -3.36 -3.42
C ILE A 44 -17.91 -2.31 -2.64
N PRO A 45 -18.63 -1.41 -3.33
CA PRO A 45 -19.50 -0.45 -2.65
C PRO A 45 -20.48 -1.22 -1.76
N MET A 46 -20.43 -0.99 -0.45
CA MET A 46 -21.44 -1.50 0.46
C MET A 46 -22.66 -0.59 0.38
N GLN A 47 -23.83 -1.17 0.16
CA GLN A 47 -25.08 -0.46 0.40
C GLN A 47 -25.24 -0.19 1.90
N ASP A 48 -26.06 0.81 2.21
CA ASP A 48 -26.25 1.37 3.55
C ASP A 48 -26.41 0.26 4.60
N ASN A 49 -25.41 0.12 5.48
CA ASN A 49 -25.38 -0.95 6.48
C ASN A 49 -25.85 -0.41 7.83
N ALA A 50 -27.16 -0.27 7.98
CA ALA A 50 -27.78 0.20 9.22
C ALA A 50 -27.40 -0.65 10.46
N ALA A 51 -26.94 -1.89 10.28
CA ALA A 51 -26.44 -2.71 11.38
C ALA A 51 -25.05 -2.27 11.87
N ALA A 52 -24.21 -1.71 10.99
CA ALA A 52 -22.92 -1.14 11.38
C ALA A 52 -23.05 0.18 12.15
N LEU A 53 -24.24 0.80 12.18
CA LEU A 53 -24.51 2.01 12.96
C LEU A 53 -25.07 1.72 14.36
N ARG A 54 -25.44 0.47 14.65
CA ARG A 54 -25.88 0.06 15.99
C ARG A 54 -24.68 -0.38 16.82
N PHE A 55 -23.88 0.58 17.25
CA PHE A 55 -22.95 0.37 18.36
C PHE A 55 -23.59 0.95 19.63
N GLY A 56 -23.72 0.13 20.67
CA GLY A 56 -24.28 0.46 21.97
C GLY A 56 -23.72 -0.47 23.03
#